data_AF-A0A920R1B1-F1
#
_entry.id   AF-A0A920R1B1-F1
#
_cell.length_a   1.000
_cell.length_b   1.000
_cell.length_c   1.000
_cell.angle_alpha   90.00
_cell.angle_beta   90.00
_cell.angle_gamma   90.00
#
_symmetry.space_group_name_H-M   'P 1'
#
loop_
_entity.id
_entity.type
_entity.pdbx_description
1 polymer ?
#
loop_
_entity_poly.entity_id
_entity_poly.type
_entity_poly.pdbx_seq_one_letter_code
_entity_poly.pdbx_strand_id
1 'polypeptide(L)'
;MVLIDGGKGQLSSAVEVMFHLGLQDIQLASIAKREEEIFLPDAAEPVIMPKNSQGLFLLQRARDEAHRFAVTFHRNLRGSLP
;
A
#
# COMPACT_ATOMS: atom_id res chain seq x y z
N MET A 1 2.00 11.72 -2.80
CA MET A 1 2.24 10.52 -1.96
C MET A 1 1.55 9.34 -2.60
N VAL A 2 2.20 8.17 -2.59
CA VAL A 2 1.64 6.88 -3.03
C VAL A 2 1.65 5.93 -1.83
N LEU A 3 0.52 5.25 -1.61
CA LEU A 3 0.36 4.22 -0.59
C LEU A 3 0.29 2.85 -1.26
N ILE A 4 1.13 1.92 -0.83
CA ILE A 4 1.18 0.55 -1.33
C ILE A 4 0.36 -0.35 -0.39
N ASP A 5 -0.58 -1.12 -0.95
CA ASP A 5 -1.28 -2.20 -0.25
C ASP A 5 -0.32 -3.40 -0.11
N GLY A 6 0.42 -3.42 1.00
CA GLY A 6 1.52 -4.36 1.15
C GLY A 6 2.51 -4.10 2.29
N GLY A 7 3.34 -5.11 2.54
CA GLY A 7 4.41 -5.05 3.55
C GLY A 7 5.73 -4.48 3.03
N LYS A 8 6.76 -4.52 3.88
CA LYS A 8 8.12 -4.00 3.61
C LYS A 8 8.73 -4.45 2.28
N GLY A 9 8.53 -5.71 1.87
CA GLY A 9 9.04 -6.22 0.60
C GLY A 9 8.43 -5.51 -0.62
N GLN A 10 7.11 -5.29 -0.60
CA GLN A 10 6.41 -4.59 -1.68
C GLN A 10 6.79 -3.10 -1.73
N LEU A 11 7.00 -2.48 -0.56
CA LEU A 11 7.54 -1.12 -0.49
C LEU A 11 8.93 -1.03 -1.12
N SER A 12 9.83 -1.98 -0.80
CA SER A 12 11.18 -2.02 -1.36
C SER A 12 11.17 -2.09 -2.89
N SER A 13 10.31 -2.94 -3.46
CA SER A 13 10.15 -3.01 -4.92
C SER A 13 9.61 -1.71 -5.51
N ALA A 14 8.66 -1.05 -4.84
CA ALA A 14 8.13 0.23 -5.31
C ALA A 14 9.20 1.35 -5.27
N VAL A 15 10.05 1.38 -4.24
CA VAL A 15 11.17 2.32 -4.12
C VAL A 15 12.16 2.13 -5.27
N GLU A 16 12.55 0.89 -5.57
CA GLU A 16 13.45 0.57 -6.68
C GLU A 16 12.88 1.04 -8.03
N VAL A 17 11.60 0.77 -8.28
CA VAL A 17 10.91 1.23 -9.51
C VAL A 17 10.86 2.75 -9.59
N MET A 18 10.46 3.44 -8.51
CA MET A 18 10.41 4.92 -8.50
C MET A 18 11.81 5.52 -8.74
N PHE A 19 12.85 4.91 -8.19
CA PHE A 19 14.24 5.32 -8.43
C PHE A 19 14.63 5.21 -9.91
N HIS A 20 14.34 4.07 -10.55
CA HIS A 20 14.63 3.87 -11.97
C HIS A 20 13.82 4.80 -12.89
N LEU A 21 12.63 5.22 -12.46
CA LEU A 21 11.79 6.16 -13.20
C LEU A 21 12.13 7.64 -12.96
N GLY A 22 13.06 7.95 -12.04
CA GLY A 22 13.39 9.33 -11.69
C GLY A 22 12.28 10.03 -10.90
N LEU A 23 11.47 9.28 -10.14
CA LEU A 23 10.31 9.77 -9.38
C LEU A 23 10.56 9.81 -7.87
N GLN A 24 11.81 10.01 -7.44
CA GLN A 24 12.21 9.97 -6.03
C GLN A 24 11.52 11.05 -5.18
N ASP A 25 11.05 12.14 -5.79
CA ASP A 25 10.35 13.23 -5.09
C ASP A 25 8.93 12.84 -4.64
N ILE A 26 8.40 11.71 -5.12
CA ILE A 26 7.09 11.21 -4.70
C ILE A 26 7.24 10.39 -3.42
N GLN A 27 6.67 10.90 -2.33
CA GLN A 27 6.62 10.16 -1.06
C GLN A 27 5.93 8.80 -1.21
N LEU A 28 6.56 7.75 -0.67
CA LEU A 28 6.04 6.39 -0.60
C LEU A 28 5.79 5.97 0.84
N ALA A 29 4.73 5.17 1.03
CA ALA A 29 4.48 4.41 2.26
C ALA A 29 3.78 3.09 1.90
N SER A 30 3.79 2.11 2.81
CA SER A 30 2.97 0.90 2.66
C SER A 30 2.25 0.55 3.96
N ILE A 31 1.13 -0.17 3.87
CA ILE A 31 0.38 -0.66 5.03
C ILE A 31 0.17 -2.18 4.94
N ALA A 32 0.62 -2.91 5.96
CA ALA A 32 0.48 -4.36 6.03
C ALA A 32 -0.85 -4.77 6.68
N LYS A 33 -1.60 -5.68 6.04
CA LYS A 33 -2.96 -6.05 6.46
C LYS A 33 -3.08 -6.70 7.84
N ARG A 34 -2.06 -7.46 8.26
CA ARG A 34 -2.17 -8.30 9.45
C ARG A 34 -2.08 -7.50 10.74
N GLU A 35 -1.04 -6.69 10.87
CA GLU A 35 -0.73 -5.94 12.09
C GLU A 35 -0.96 -4.42 11.92
N GLU A 36 -1.42 -3.99 10.75
CA GLU A 36 -1.66 -2.58 10.40
C GLU A 36 -0.42 -1.69 10.54
N GLU A 37 0.74 -2.30 10.35
CA GLU A 37 2.04 -1.64 10.36
C GLU A 37 2.23 -0.77 9.13
N ILE A 38 2.74 0.44 9.33
CA ILE A 38 3.04 1.37 8.25
C ILE A 38 4.53 1.40 8.04
N PHE A 39 4.97 1.10 6.82
CA PHE A 39 6.38 1.12 6.45
C PHE A 39 6.70 2.38 5.65
N LEU A 40 7.86 2.97 5.93
CA LEU A 40 8.41 4.11 5.21
C LEU A 40 9.78 3.72 4.62
N PRO A 41 10.16 4.20 3.42
CA PRO A 41 11.43 3.83 2.78
C PRO A 41 12.66 4.10 3.66
N ASP A 42 12.65 5.22 4.38
CA ASP A 42 13.80 5.73 5.15
C ASP A 42 13.71 5.37 6.64
N ALA A 43 12.82 4.44 7.02
CA ALA A 43 12.64 4.00 8.39
C ALA A 43 13.01 2.51 8.54
N ALA A 44 13.84 2.20 9.54
CA ALA A 44 14.21 0.83 9.86
C ALA A 44 13.02 0.03 10.41
N GLU A 45 12.29 0.65 11.33
CA GLU A 45 11.13 0.10 12.03
C GLU A 45 9.82 0.66 11.47
N PRO A 46 8.73 -0.12 11.51
CA PRO A 46 7.42 0.37 11.10
C PRO A 46 6.87 1.40 12.08
N VAL A 47 6.02 2.29 11.56
CA VAL A 47 5.20 3.17 12.37
C VAL A 47 3.97 2.41 12.85
N ILE A 48 3.83 2.30 14.17
CA ILE A 48 2.66 1.72 14.82
C ILE A 48 1.72 2.84 15.23
N MET A 49 0.55 2.92 14.61
CA MET A 49 -0.46 3.91 14.97
C MET A 49 -1.38 3.41 16.09
N PRO A 50 -1.89 4.31 16.95
CA PRO A 50 -2.97 3.97 17.87
C PRO A 50 -4.18 3.43 17.12
N LYS A 51 -4.77 2.33 17.62
CA LYS A 51 -5.91 1.64 16.98
C LYS A 51 -7.16 2.51 16.81
N ASN A 52 -7.28 3.58 17.58
CA ASN A 52 -8.38 4.54 17.53
C ASN A 52 -8.03 5.83 16.77
N SER A 53 -6.86 5.89 16.12
CA SER A 53 -6.43 7.08 15.40
C SER A 53 -7.18 7.25 14.07
N GLN A 54 -7.60 8.47 13.79
CA GLN A 54 -8.26 8.80 12.53
C GLN A 54 -7.36 8.55 11.31
N GLY A 55 -6.04 8.75 11.46
CA GLY A 55 -5.08 8.47 10.40
C GLY A 55 -5.01 6.98 10.05
N LEU A 56 -5.03 6.09 11.04
CA LEU A 56 -5.08 4.65 10.77
C LEU A 56 -6.36 4.27 10.01
N PHE A 57 -7.51 4.78 10.43
CA PHE A 57 -8.78 4.52 9.75
C PHE A 57 -8.78 5.03 8.30
N LEU A 58 -8.11 6.14 8.01
CA LEU A 58 -7.96 6.64 6.65
C LEU A 58 -7.13 5.68 5.79
N LEU A 59 -5.99 5.22 6.29
CA LEU A 59 -5.11 4.29 5.56
C LEU A 59 -5.78 2.94 5.32
N GLN A 60 -6.50 2.42 6.32
CA GLN A 60 -7.29 1.18 6.17
C GLN A 60 -8.36 1.32 5.09
N ARG A 61 -9.13 2.41 5.06
CA ARG A 61 -10.14 2.64 4.02
C ARG A 61 -9.52 2.74 2.62
N ALA A 62 -8.39 3.44 2.49
CA ALA A 62 -7.69 3.56 1.22
C ALA A 62 -7.20 2.18 0.72
N ARG A 63 -6.63 1.37 1.61
CA ARG A 63 -6.22 -0.01 1.32
C ARG A 63 -7.41 -0.86 0.90
N ASP A 64 -8.49 -0.84 1.69
CA ASP A 64 -9.66 -1.67 1.45
C ASP A 64 -10.32 -1.31 0.10
N GLU A 65 -10.31 -0.04 -0.27
CA GLU A 65 -10.81 0.42 -1.57
C GLU A 65 -9.90 -0.01 -2.74
N ALA A 66 -8.58 0.08 -2.58
CA ALA A 66 -7.62 -0.42 -3.57
C ALA A 66 -7.77 -1.94 -3.77
N HIS A 67 -7.90 -2.68 -2.66
CA HIS A 67 -8.14 -4.13 -2.68
C HIS A 67 -9.47 -4.48 -3.33
N ARG A 68 -10.56 -3.78 -2.97
CA ARG A 68 -11.89 -3.96 -3.57
C ARG A 68 -11.83 -3.75 -5.08
N PHE A 69 -11.20 -2.67 -5.53
CA PHE A 69 -11.03 -2.37 -6.94
C PHE A 69 -10.28 -3.50 -7.67
N ALA A 70 -9.14 -3.94 -7.14
CA ALA A 70 -8.34 -5.01 -7.74
C ALA A 70 -9.09 -6.35 -7.81
N VAL A 71 -9.83 -6.73 -6.76
CA VAL A 71 -10.65 -7.96 -6.75
C VAL A 71 -11.78 -7.87 -7.76
N THR A 72 -12.52 -6.76 -7.80
CA THR A 72 -13.61 -6.57 -8.76
C THR A 72 -13.10 -6.62 -10.20
N PHE A 73 -11.99 -5.96 -10.49
CA PHE A 73 -11.36 -5.97 -11.81
C PHE A 73 -10.98 -7.40 -12.25
N HIS A 74 -10.28 -8.15 -11.40
CA HIS A 74 -9.92 -9.53 -11.72
C HIS A 74 -11.12 -10.47 -11.88
N ARG A 75 -12.20 -10.28 -11.09
CA ARG A 75 -13.43 -11.06 -11.23
C ARG A 75 -14.11 -10.81 -12.58
N ASN A 76 -14.16 -9.55 -13.04
CA ASN A 76 -14.73 -9.21 -14.34
C ASN A 76 -13.92 -9.82 -15.48
N LEU A 77 -12.59 -9.75 -15.40
CA LEU A 77 -11.71 -10.34 -16.42
C LEU A 77 -11.90 -11.87 -16.52
N ARG A 78 -12.08 -12.55 -15.37
CA ARG A 78 -12.30 -14.01 -15.33
C ARG A 78 -13.73 -14.43 -15.70
N GLY A 79 -14.73 -13.63 -15.38
CA GLY A 79 -16.13 -13.87 -15.77
C GLY A 79 -16.43 -13.60 -17.25
N SER A 80 -15.46 -13.02 -17.97
CA SER A 80 -15.56 -12.70 -19.41
C SER A 80 -14.83 -13.72 -20.31
N LEU A 81 -14.25 -14.78 -19.73
CA LEU A 81 -13.68 -15.89 -20.50
C LEU A 81 -14.82 -16.85 -20.88
N PRO A 82 -15.08 -17.09 -22.18
CA PRO A 82 -16.06 -18.06 -22.64
C PRO A 82 -15.70 -19.51 -22.26
#